data_AF-A0A9D5Z948-F1
#
_entry.id   AF-A0A9D5Z948-F1
#
_cell.length_a   1.000
_cell.length_b   1.000
_cell.length_c   1.000
_cell.angle_alpha   90.00
_cell.angle_beta   90.00
_cell.angle_gamma   90.00
#
_symmetry.space_group_name_H-M   'P 1'
#
loop_
_entity.id
_entity.type
_entity.pdbx_description
1 polymer ?
#
loop_
_entity_poly.entity_id
_entity_poly.type
_entity_poly.pdbx_seq_one_letter_code
_entity_poly.pdbx_strand_id
1 'polypeptide(L)'
;MSIVASELKLYAATVANDTTSNGGAISGTEIVSGVKNNIWPDVSQAERTAGSVKYRKVFIKVDNAGSLALTTARIFIETPTPGDDSIVIMSGTPTDTQAEADDYTRFYGAGALDADLVVGASTLAVNVEPGNAAVGANIFQDGDLIRVSDKATVDASSGNTEFVHLASSNAVSWSGNKATLTLASGVTLANAYTASDTRVASVLEVTSIADAQAVWQRRTVPAGASSISGDKVIMAISGESA
;
A
#
# COMPACT_ATOMS: atom_id res chain seq x y z
N MET A 1 8.25 14.40 23.56
CA MET A 1 7.57 13.10 23.75
C MET A 1 7.56 12.43 22.39
N SER A 2 7.78 11.12 22.31
CA SER A 2 7.73 10.38 21.05
C SER A 2 6.38 9.70 20.90
N ILE A 3 5.84 9.67 19.68
CA ILE A 3 4.71 8.79 19.34
C ILE A 3 5.20 7.35 19.47
N VAL A 4 4.47 6.52 20.22
CA VAL A 4 4.77 5.07 20.32
C VAL A 4 3.87 4.27 19.39
N ALA A 5 4.29 3.06 19.02
CA ALA A 5 3.57 2.23 18.05
C ALA A 5 2.09 1.96 18.43
N SER A 6 1.79 1.85 19.73
CA SER A 6 0.42 1.64 20.21
C SER A 6 -0.51 2.84 20.04
N GLU A 7 0.03 4.02 19.73
CA GLU A 7 -0.74 5.24 19.45
C GLU A 7 -1.07 5.38 17.97
N LEU A 8 -0.49 4.58 17.07
CA LEU A 8 -0.86 4.54 15.67
C LEU A 8 -1.95 3.48 15.45
N LYS A 9 -3.17 3.94 15.24
CA LYS A 9 -4.36 3.08 15.14
C LYS A 9 -5.07 3.23 13.82
N LEU A 10 -5.73 2.15 13.38
CA LEU A 10 -6.63 2.17 12.24
C LEU A 10 -8.07 2.28 12.73
N TYR A 11 -8.87 3.12 12.07
CA TYR A 11 -10.30 3.27 12.34
C TYR A 11 -11.11 3.08 11.05
N ALA A 12 -12.31 2.53 11.18
CA ALA A 12 -13.24 2.38 10.07
C ALA A 12 -13.93 3.71 9.73
N ALA A 13 -14.33 3.87 8.48
CA ALA A 13 -15.27 4.91 8.10
C ALA A 13 -16.67 4.65 8.68
N THR A 14 -17.52 5.68 8.73
CA THR A 14 -18.90 5.58 9.23
C THR A 14 -19.77 4.66 8.39
N VAL A 15 -19.49 4.51 7.09
CA VAL A 15 -20.17 3.59 6.20
C VAL A 15 -19.15 2.62 5.61
N ALA A 16 -19.35 1.31 5.82
CA ALA A 16 -18.57 0.25 5.22
C ALA A 16 -19.51 -0.71 4.48
N ASN A 17 -19.73 -0.46 3.19
CA ASN A 17 -20.61 -1.29 2.34
C ASN A 17 -20.02 -1.43 0.93
N ASP A 18 -20.74 -2.12 0.04
CA ASP A 18 -20.31 -2.35 -1.34
C ASP A 18 -21.14 -1.49 -2.33
N THR A 19 -21.50 -0.26 -1.95
CA THR A 19 -22.21 0.72 -2.79
C THR A 19 -21.44 2.03 -2.88
N THR A 20 -21.91 2.97 -3.71
CA THR A 20 -21.29 4.29 -3.87
C THR A 20 -21.30 5.13 -2.59
N SER A 21 -22.14 4.81 -1.60
CA SER A 21 -22.18 5.52 -0.30
C SER A 21 -21.17 5.03 0.73
N ASN A 22 -20.41 3.97 0.42
CA ASN A 22 -19.29 3.50 1.22
C ASN A 22 -18.32 4.65 1.53
N GLY A 23 -17.63 4.61 2.67
CA GLY A 23 -16.74 5.68 3.13
C GLY A 23 -17.42 6.67 4.07
N GLY A 24 -17.19 7.97 3.83
CA GLY A 24 -17.62 9.04 4.73
C GLY A 24 -16.58 9.38 5.80
N ALA A 25 -17.04 9.96 6.91
CA ALA A 25 -16.20 10.41 8.01
C ALA A 25 -15.60 9.23 8.80
N ILE A 26 -14.59 9.52 9.63
CA ILE A 26 -14.05 8.56 10.59
C ILE A 26 -15.12 8.16 11.62
N SER A 27 -15.16 6.87 11.96
CA SER A 27 -15.98 6.35 13.06
C SER A 27 -15.15 6.12 14.33
N GLY A 28 -15.82 5.85 15.46
CA GLY A 28 -15.15 5.41 16.70
C GLY A 28 -14.72 3.93 16.70
N THR A 29 -14.91 3.21 15.59
CA THR A 29 -14.65 1.76 15.50
C THR A 29 -13.19 1.53 15.11
N GLU A 30 -12.40 1.05 16.07
CA GLU A 30 -11.01 0.67 15.84
C GLU A 30 -10.92 -0.64 15.02
N ILE A 31 -10.07 -0.64 14.00
CA ILE A 31 -9.71 -1.81 13.20
C ILE A 31 -8.44 -2.43 13.81
N VAL A 32 -8.64 -3.36 14.72
CA VAL A 32 -7.55 -4.16 15.33
C VAL A 32 -6.89 -5.05 14.28
N SER A 33 -5.55 -5.04 14.26
CA SER A 33 -4.74 -5.87 13.37
C SER A 33 -4.86 -7.37 13.68
N GLY A 34 -4.71 -8.22 12.66
CA GLY A 34 -4.76 -9.68 12.79
C GLY A 34 -6.16 -10.27 13.00
N VAL A 35 -7.21 -9.44 13.07
CA VAL A 35 -8.59 -9.88 13.18
C VAL A 35 -9.17 -10.16 11.80
N LYS A 36 -9.66 -11.39 11.60
CA LYS A 36 -10.29 -11.79 10.33
C LYS A 36 -11.54 -10.95 10.06
N ASN A 37 -11.74 -10.58 8.80
CA ASN A 37 -12.91 -9.84 8.31
C ASN A 37 -13.11 -8.44 8.90
N ASN A 38 -12.07 -7.87 9.52
CA ASN A 38 -12.17 -6.56 10.13
C ASN A 38 -12.12 -5.39 9.12
N ILE A 39 -11.61 -5.67 7.91
CA ILE A 39 -11.61 -4.74 6.76
C ILE A 39 -12.35 -5.38 5.59
N TRP A 40 -11.91 -6.56 5.19
CA TRP A 40 -12.39 -7.25 4.00
C TRP A 40 -13.34 -8.40 4.37
N PRO A 41 -14.57 -8.43 3.85
CA PRO A 41 -15.43 -9.59 4.02
C PRO A 41 -14.85 -10.82 3.30
N ASP A 42 -15.32 -12.00 3.68
CA ASP A 42 -15.05 -13.22 2.93
C ASP A 42 -15.54 -13.09 1.48
N VAL A 43 -14.76 -13.62 0.53
CA VAL A 43 -15.12 -13.62 -0.90
C VAL A 43 -15.87 -14.91 -1.23
N SER A 44 -17.11 -14.78 -1.68
CA SER A 44 -17.95 -15.92 -2.06
C SER A 44 -17.47 -16.60 -3.34
N GLN A 45 -17.91 -17.84 -3.57
CA GLN A 45 -17.63 -18.54 -4.83
C GLN A 45 -18.20 -17.80 -6.05
N ALA A 46 -19.37 -17.18 -5.89
CA ALA A 46 -19.99 -16.40 -6.96
C ALA A 46 -19.14 -15.18 -7.33
N GLU A 47 -18.64 -14.45 -6.33
CA GLU A 47 -17.72 -13.32 -6.53
C GLU A 47 -16.40 -13.75 -7.18
N ARG A 48 -15.81 -14.88 -6.76
CA ARG A 48 -14.60 -15.39 -7.43
C ARG A 48 -14.87 -15.83 -8.87
N THR A 49 -16.06 -16.37 -9.15
CA THR A 49 -16.41 -16.81 -10.51
C THR A 49 -16.63 -15.61 -11.44
N ALA A 50 -17.31 -14.56 -10.96
CA ALA A 50 -17.60 -13.37 -11.75
C ALA A 50 -16.44 -12.35 -11.76
N GLY A 51 -15.57 -12.39 -10.76
CA GLY A 51 -14.71 -11.29 -10.38
C GLY A 51 -15.45 -10.29 -9.48
N SER A 52 -14.71 -9.55 -8.66
CA SER A 52 -15.27 -8.52 -7.79
C SER A 52 -14.27 -7.41 -7.51
N VAL A 53 -14.76 -6.17 -7.43
CA VAL A 53 -13.98 -5.02 -6.94
C VAL A 53 -14.68 -4.47 -5.72
N LYS A 54 -13.95 -4.30 -4.62
CA LYS A 54 -14.47 -3.73 -3.38
C LYS A 54 -13.55 -2.64 -2.87
N TYR A 55 -14.14 -1.64 -2.22
CA TYR A 55 -13.40 -0.54 -1.61
C TYR A 55 -13.62 -0.54 -0.10
N ARG A 56 -12.59 -0.18 0.66
CA ARG A 56 -12.69 0.07 2.09
C ARG A 56 -11.94 1.33 2.43
N LYS A 57 -12.63 2.28 3.06
CA LYS A 57 -12.00 3.49 3.60
C LYS A 57 -11.59 3.23 5.04
N VAL A 58 -10.32 3.49 5.33
CA VAL A 58 -9.75 3.41 6.67
C VAL A 58 -9.09 4.73 7.03
N PHE A 59 -8.94 4.97 8.33
CA PHE A 59 -8.31 6.15 8.86
C PHE A 59 -7.12 5.76 9.71
N ILE A 60 -5.95 6.29 9.39
CA ILE A 60 -4.75 6.17 10.22
C ILE A 60 -4.78 7.32 11.20
N LYS A 61 -4.99 7.03 12.49
CA LYS A 61 -5.09 8.03 13.55
C LYS A 61 -3.87 7.98 14.45
N VAL A 62 -3.33 9.16 14.78
CA VAL A 62 -2.31 9.32 15.82
C VAL A 62 -3.02 9.59 17.15
N ASP A 63 -3.40 8.52 17.85
CA ASP A 63 -4.16 8.56 19.09
C ASP A 63 -3.24 8.74 20.31
N ASN A 64 -2.63 9.92 20.40
CA ASN A 64 -1.72 10.29 21.48
C ASN A 64 -2.31 11.41 22.36
N ALA A 65 -2.01 11.38 23.66
CA ALA A 65 -2.55 12.37 24.61
C ALA A 65 -1.95 13.77 24.46
N GLY A 66 -0.83 13.91 23.72
CA GLY A 66 -0.07 15.15 23.58
C GLY A 66 -0.41 15.96 22.33
N SER A 67 -1.36 15.52 21.51
CA SER A 67 -1.67 16.11 20.19
C SER A 67 -0.45 16.23 19.27
N LEU A 68 0.49 15.29 19.38
CA LEU A 68 1.65 15.18 18.50
C LEU A 68 1.18 14.78 17.09
N ALA A 69 1.87 15.32 16.08
CA ALA A 69 1.67 14.93 14.69
C ALA A 69 2.78 13.99 14.22
N LEU A 70 2.40 12.99 13.43
CA LEU A 70 3.37 12.17 12.69
C LEU A 70 3.80 12.93 11.45
N THR A 71 5.06 13.35 11.37
CA THR A 71 5.61 14.08 10.21
C THR A 71 6.25 13.11 9.23
N THR A 72 6.32 13.53 7.97
CA THR A 72 6.91 12.75 6.85
C THR A 72 6.40 11.31 6.83
N ALA A 73 5.10 11.16 7.06
CA ALA A 73 4.44 9.86 7.14
C ALA A 73 4.46 9.20 5.76
N ARG A 74 4.90 7.95 5.74
CA ARG A 74 5.04 7.07 4.60
C ARG A 74 4.10 5.91 4.79
N ILE A 75 3.14 5.79 3.89
CA ILE A 75 2.12 4.76 3.94
C ILE A 75 2.29 3.86 2.72
N PHE A 76 2.39 2.55 2.94
CA PHE A 76 2.64 1.60 1.86
C PHE A 76 2.08 0.22 2.17
N ILE A 77 1.93 -0.59 1.12
CA ILE A 77 1.64 -2.01 1.24
C ILE A 77 2.97 -2.74 1.46
N GLU A 78 3.10 -3.47 2.56
CA GLU A 78 4.31 -4.22 2.87
C GLU A 78 4.39 -5.51 2.07
N THR A 79 3.28 -6.26 2.01
CA THR A 79 3.23 -7.57 1.37
C THR A 79 2.07 -7.60 0.40
N PRO A 80 2.31 -7.90 -0.90
CA PRO A 80 1.22 -8.17 -1.84
C PRO A 80 0.41 -9.37 -1.34
N THR A 81 -0.83 -9.51 -1.83
CA THR A 81 -1.65 -10.66 -1.48
C THR A 81 -0.94 -11.94 -1.97
N PRO A 82 -0.94 -13.02 -1.17
CA PRO A 82 -0.51 -14.34 -1.64
C PRO A 82 -1.46 -14.97 -2.68
N GLY A 83 -2.61 -14.35 -2.96
CA GLY A 83 -3.65 -14.88 -3.84
C GLY A 83 -3.58 -14.37 -5.28
N ASP A 84 -4.65 -14.67 -6.03
CA ASP A 84 -4.85 -14.14 -7.38
C ASP A 84 -5.42 -12.71 -7.37
N ASP A 85 -5.78 -12.19 -6.20
CA ASP A 85 -6.31 -10.86 -6.02
C ASP A 85 -5.22 -9.79 -5.91
N SER A 86 -5.64 -8.54 -5.84
CA SER A 86 -4.72 -7.44 -5.59
C SER A 86 -5.33 -6.41 -4.67
N ILE A 87 -4.50 -5.77 -3.86
CA ILE A 87 -4.88 -4.61 -3.06
C ILE A 87 -4.00 -3.43 -3.43
N VAL A 88 -4.63 -2.29 -3.63
CA VAL A 88 -3.97 -1.00 -3.80
C VAL A 88 -4.54 0.02 -2.83
N ILE A 89 -3.74 1.02 -2.47
CA ILE A 89 -4.16 2.14 -1.63
C ILE A 89 -4.23 3.44 -2.43
N MET A 90 -5.11 4.35 -2.03
CA MET A 90 -5.21 5.71 -2.55
C MET A 90 -5.33 6.69 -1.38
N SER A 91 -4.83 7.91 -1.56
CA SER A 91 -5.08 8.99 -0.59
C SER A 91 -6.55 9.38 -0.64
N GLY A 92 -7.22 9.41 0.52
CA GLY A 92 -8.59 9.90 0.65
C GLY A 92 -8.65 11.26 1.34
N THR A 93 -9.80 11.90 1.23
CA THR A 93 -10.21 13.06 2.01
C THR A 93 -10.99 12.62 3.26
N PRO A 94 -11.15 13.48 4.27
CA PRO A 94 -11.84 13.10 5.51
C PRO A 94 -13.28 12.61 5.33
N THR A 95 -13.98 13.04 4.27
CA THR A 95 -15.43 12.82 4.13
C THR A 95 -15.88 12.20 2.81
N ASP A 96 -14.98 12.02 1.83
CA ASP A 96 -15.37 11.38 0.57
C ASP A 96 -16.00 9.99 0.76
N THR A 97 -16.82 9.65 -0.22
CA THR A 97 -17.43 8.34 -0.38
C THR A 97 -16.79 7.62 -1.56
N GLN A 98 -17.21 6.38 -1.79
CA GLN A 98 -16.74 5.61 -2.93
C GLN A 98 -17.12 6.26 -4.26
N ALA A 99 -18.21 7.04 -4.30
CA ALA A 99 -18.59 7.81 -5.48
C ALA A 99 -17.46 8.74 -5.98
N GLU A 100 -16.77 9.43 -5.06
CA GLU A 100 -15.61 10.26 -5.42
C GLU A 100 -14.34 9.44 -5.59
N ALA A 101 -14.16 8.37 -4.79
CA ALA A 101 -12.97 7.52 -4.86
C ALA A 101 -12.86 6.73 -6.19
N ASP A 102 -13.98 6.47 -6.86
CA ASP A 102 -14.00 5.82 -8.18
C ASP A 102 -13.31 6.68 -9.26
N ASP A 103 -13.23 8.01 -9.07
CA ASP A 103 -12.52 8.91 -9.98
C ASP A 103 -11.01 9.02 -9.66
N TYR A 104 -10.53 8.33 -8.62
CA TYR A 104 -9.12 8.39 -8.24
C TYR A 104 -8.24 7.64 -9.23
N THR A 105 -7.14 8.27 -9.63
CA THR A 105 -6.21 7.75 -10.64
C THR A 105 -4.83 7.43 -10.09
N ARG A 106 -4.54 7.81 -8.84
CA ARG A 106 -3.27 7.56 -8.17
C ARG A 106 -3.41 6.42 -7.17
N PHE A 107 -2.86 5.28 -7.54
CA PHE A 107 -2.87 4.06 -6.73
C PHE A 107 -1.45 3.70 -6.29
N TYR A 108 -1.29 3.24 -5.06
CA TYR A 108 -0.03 2.74 -4.52
C TYR A 108 -0.18 1.26 -4.19
N GLY A 109 0.89 0.50 -4.32
CA GLY A 109 0.85 -0.94 -4.14
C GLY A 109 2.23 -1.53 -3.96
N ALA A 110 2.31 -2.86 -4.02
CA ALA A 110 3.54 -3.60 -3.87
C ALA A 110 3.74 -4.64 -4.97
N GLY A 111 4.98 -5.08 -5.11
CA GLY A 111 5.41 -6.19 -5.95
C GLY A 111 6.66 -6.85 -5.38
N ALA A 112 7.09 -7.91 -6.07
CA ALA A 112 8.31 -8.65 -5.75
C ALA A 112 9.44 -8.27 -6.73
N LEU A 113 10.66 -8.21 -6.22
CA LEU A 113 11.84 -8.01 -7.06
C LEU A 113 11.98 -9.17 -8.06
N ASP A 114 12.25 -8.86 -9.32
CA ASP A 114 12.33 -9.86 -10.40
C ASP A 114 13.68 -10.58 -10.49
N ALA A 115 14.76 -9.87 -10.17
CA ALA A 115 16.13 -10.38 -10.25
C ALA A 115 17.01 -9.74 -9.18
N ASP A 116 18.03 -10.48 -8.73
CA ASP A 116 18.96 -10.01 -7.72
C ASP A 116 19.59 -8.67 -8.12
N LEU A 117 19.70 -7.77 -7.14
CA LEU A 117 20.34 -6.47 -7.29
C LEU A 117 21.68 -6.48 -6.56
N VAL A 118 22.64 -5.79 -7.16
CA VAL A 118 23.93 -5.50 -6.55
C VAL A 118 23.95 -4.09 -5.99
N VAL A 119 24.87 -3.83 -5.07
CA VAL A 119 25.15 -2.47 -4.59
C VAL A 119 25.45 -1.55 -5.78
N GLY A 120 24.90 -0.34 -5.77
CA GLY A 120 25.05 0.63 -6.84
C GLY A 120 24.01 0.51 -7.95
N ALA A 121 23.05 -0.42 -7.88
CA ALA A 121 21.98 -0.54 -8.86
C ALA A 121 21.15 0.76 -8.92
N SER A 122 20.98 1.29 -10.12
CA SER A 122 20.14 2.47 -10.43
C SER A 122 18.85 2.11 -11.14
N THR A 123 18.65 0.82 -11.42
CA THR A 123 17.43 0.28 -12.03
C THR A 123 17.06 -1.02 -11.35
N LEU A 124 15.77 -1.34 -11.32
CA LEU A 124 15.24 -2.58 -10.77
C LEU A 124 13.98 -2.99 -11.52
N ALA A 125 13.77 -4.30 -11.68
CA ALA A 125 12.56 -4.84 -12.27
C ALA A 125 11.68 -5.44 -11.17
N VAL A 126 10.39 -5.11 -11.19
CA VAL A 126 9.42 -5.51 -10.16
C VAL A 126 8.25 -6.22 -10.82
N ASN A 127 7.97 -7.43 -10.37
CA ASN A 127 6.77 -8.18 -10.73
C ASN A 127 5.63 -7.77 -9.79
N VAL A 128 4.51 -7.35 -10.36
CA VAL A 128 3.32 -6.93 -9.60
C VAL A 128 2.17 -7.91 -9.81
N GLU A 129 1.17 -7.86 -8.92
CA GLU A 129 -0.05 -8.66 -9.09
C GLU A 129 -0.79 -8.26 -10.39
N PRO A 130 -1.45 -9.22 -11.05
CA PRO A 130 -2.29 -8.92 -12.21
C PRO A 130 -3.25 -7.76 -11.95
N GLY A 131 -3.31 -6.81 -12.88
CA GLY A 131 -4.15 -5.62 -12.76
C GLY A 131 -3.46 -4.40 -12.12
N ASN A 132 -2.40 -4.58 -11.34
CA ASN A 132 -1.62 -3.46 -10.78
C ASN A 132 -0.73 -2.76 -11.82
N ALA A 133 -0.53 -3.40 -12.99
CA ALA A 133 0.11 -2.86 -14.18
C ALA A 133 -0.89 -2.31 -15.22
N ALA A 134 -2.20 -2.40 -14.95
CA ALA A 134 -3.21 -1.94 -15.90
C ALA A 134 -3.19 -0.41 -15.98
N VAL A 135 -3.38 0.12 -17.20
CA VAL A 135 -3.51 1.56 -17.43
C VAL A 135 -4.60 2.13 -16.51
N GLY A 136 -4.25 3.16 -15.75
CA GLY A 136 -5.12 3.76 -14.74
C GLY A 136 -4.98 3.16 -13.34
N ALA A 137 -4.39 1.96 -13.17
CA ALA A 137 -4.01 1.41 -11.87
C ALA A 137 -2.51 1.59 -11.56
N ASN A 138 -1.63 1.53 -12.57
CA ASN A 138 -0.17 1.71 -12.52
C ASN A 138 0.38 2.14 -11.14
N ILE A 139 0.73 1.15 -10.32
CA ILE A 139 1.07 1.39 -8.91
C ILE A 139 2.38 2.16 -8.73
N PHE A 140 3.27 2.09 -9.73
CA PHE A 140 4.49 2.89 -9.84
C PHE A 140 4.32 3.96 -10.92
N GLN A 141 4.69 5.19 -10.60
CA GLN A 141 4.65 6.37 -11.46
C GLN A 141 5.95 7.17 -11.34
N ASP A 142 6.21 8.03 -12.33
CA ASP A 142 7.39 8.89 -12.35
C ASP A 142 7.44 9.79 -11.10
N GLY A 143 8.61 9.88 -10.47
CA GLY A 143 8.86 10.67 -9.25
C GLY A 143 8.47 9.99 -7.94
N ASP A 144 7.82 8.82 -7.98
CA ASP A 144 7.40 8.12 -6.76
C ASP A 144 8.57 7.87 -5.81
N LEU A 145 8.32 8.06 -4.51
CA LEU A 145 9.10 7.39 -3.48
C LEU A 145 8.75 5.90 -3.50
N ILE A 146 9.75 5.05 -3.60
CA ILE A 146 9.60 3.60 -3.45
C ILE A 146 10.33 3.11 -2.21
N ARG A 147 9.80 2.06 -1.61
CA ARG A 147 10.45 1.25 -0.58
C ARG A 147 10.99 -0.01 -1.21
N VAL A 148 12.26 -0.33 -0.97
CA VAL A 148 12.89 -1.62 -1.31
C VAL A 148 13.30 -2.29 0.01
N SER A 149 12.88 -3.53 0.26
CA SER A 149 13.25 -4.19 1.51
C SER A 149 13.25 -5.71 1.46
N ASP A 150 14.27 -6.32 2.06
CA ASP A 150 14.40 -7.76 2.29
C ASP A 150 14.02 -8.18 3.73
N LYS A 151 13.53 -7.24 4.55
CA LYS A 151 13.08 -7.51 5.92
C LYS A 151 11.87 -8.44 5.97
N ALA A 152 11.92 -9.47 6.82
CA ALA A 152 10.82 -10.44 6.99
C ALA A 152 9.49 -9.80 7.42
N THR A 153 9.54 -8.71 8.19
CA THR A 153 8.38 -7.87 8.56
C THR A 153 8.84 -6.41 8.62
N VAL A 154 7.90 -5.47 8.65
CA VAL A 154 8.21 -4.03 8.73
C VAL A 154 9.12 -3.70 9.92
N ASP A 155 8.90 -4.36 11.06
CA ASP A 155 9.62 -4.13 12.32
C ASP A 155 10.79 -5.09 12.55
N ALA A 156 11.15 -5.92 11.55
CA ALA A 156 12.26 -6.85 11.71
C ALA A 156 13.57 -6.09 11.96
N SER A 157 14.35 -6.58 12.93
CA SER A 157 15.66 -6.02 13.29
C SER A 157 16.77 -6.43 12.31
N SER A 158 16.54 -7.47 11.52
CA SER A 158 17.43 -7.96 10.46
C SER A 158 16.87 -7.66 9.08
N GLY A 159 17.78 -7.49 8.11
CA GLY A 159 17.45 -7.09 6.74
C GLY A 159 17.59 -5.59 6.53
N ASN A 160 17.57 -5.21 5.26
CA ASN A 160 17.76 -3.89 4.71
C ASN A 160 16.41 -3.29 4.29
N THR A 161 16.32 -1.98 4.44
CA THR A 161 15.21 -1.18 3.90
C THR A 161 15.78 0.11 3.36
N GLU A 162 15.43 0.45 2.13
CA GLU A 162 15.80 1.71 1.50
C GLU A 162 14.55 2.41 0.95
N PHE A 163 14.55 3.73 1.07
CA PHE A 163 13.53 4.60 0.47
C PHE A 163 14.23 5.49 -0.55
N VAL A 164 13.87 5.33 -1.82
CA VAL A 164 14.54 6.01 -2.94
C VAL A 164 13.49 6.55 -3.91
N HIS A 165 13.75 7.73 -4.48
CA HIS A 165 12.87 8.30 -5.50
C HIS A 165 13.17 7.73 -6.88
N LEU A 166 12.11 7.47 -7.63
CA LEU A 166 12.15 7.24 -9.07
C LEU A 166 12.49 8.54 -9.80
N ALA A 167 13.02 8.42 -11.02
CA ALA A 167 13.24 9.58 -11.87
C ALA A 167 11.92 10.35 -12.11
N SER A 168 11.99 11.67 -12.30
CA SER A 168 10.79 12.50 -12.50
C SER A 168 10.16 12.37 -13.88
N SER A 169 10.78 11.61 -14.78
CA SER A 169 10.28 11.34 -16.13
C SER A 169 10.84 10.03 -16.67
N ASN A 170 10.03 9.24 -17.36
CA ASN A 170 10.41 7.96 -17.97
C ASN A 170 11.02 6.98 -16.95
N ALA A 171 10.61 7.05 -15.69
CA ALA A 171 11.12 6.17 -14.66
C ALA A 171 10.52 4.79 -14.73
N VAL A 172 9.28 4.67 -15.23
CA VAL A 172 8.54 3.41 -15.24
C VAL A 172 8.28 2.96 -16.67
N SER A 173 8.70 1.74 -16.99
CA SER A 173 8.35 1.05 -18.22
C SER A 173 7.69 -0.28 -17.90
N TRP A 174 6.53 -0.54 -18.49
CA TRP A 174 5.73 -1.73 -18.21
C TRP A 174 5.83 -2.75 -19.35
N SER A 175 5.99 -4.03 -18.99
CA SER A 175 5.89 -5.19 -19.87
C SER A 175 5.05 -6.27 -19.20
N GLY A 176 3.77 -6.36 -19.58
CA GLY A 176 2.80 -7.17 -18.84
C GLY A 176 2.71 -6.70 -17.38
N ASN A 177 2.85 -7.62 -16.44
CA ASN A 177 2.84 -7.33 -15.00
C ASN A 177 4.24 -7.02 -14.43
N LYS A 178 5.20 -6.63 -15.28
CA LYS A 178 6.56 -6.27 -14.86
C LYS A 178 6.81 -4.80 -15.09
N ALA A 179 7.20 -4.08 -14.04
CA ALA A 179 7.69 -2.71 -14.12
C ALA A 179 9.22 -2.70 -14.09
N THR A 180 9.86 -2.10 -15.09
CA THR A 180 11.25 -1.67 -15.00
C THR A 180 11.25 -0.25 -14.44
N LEU A 181 11.86 -0.08 -13.28
CA LEU A 181 11.96 1.17 -12.54
C LEU A 181 13.37 1.75 -12.67
N THR A 182 13.46 3.03 -12.97
CA THR A 182 14.71 3.80 -13.02
C THR A 182 14.74 4.79 -11.86
N LEU A 183 15.77 4.70 -11.02
CA LEU A 183 15.97 5.61 -9.90
C LEU A 183 16.34 7.01 -10.39
N ALA A 184 16.10 8.02 -9.55
CA ALA A 184 16.48 9.39 -9.87
C ALA A 184 17.98 9.53 -10.16
N SER A 185 18.36 10.55 -10.93
CA SER A 185 19.76 10.78 -11.31
C SER A 185 20.66 10.89 -10.08
N GLY A 186 21.75 10.10 -10.06
CA GLY A 186 22.69 10.04 -8.94
C GLY A 186 22.21 9.22 -7.74
N VAL A 187 21.01 8.64 -7.80
CA VAL A 187 20.50 7.71 -6.78
C VAL A 187 20.79 6.28 -7.19
N THR A 188 21.31 5.51 -6.25
CA THR A 188 21.63 4.08 -6.39
C THR A 188 21.31 3.37 -5.08
N LEU A 189 20.96 2.09 -5.14
CA LEU A 189 20.79 1.28 -3.95
C LEU A 189 22.12 1.08 -3.23
N ALA A 190 22.12 1.29 -1.92
CA ALA A 190 23.27 1.10 -1.04
C ALA A 190 23.50 -0.38 -0.70
N ASN A 191 22.44 -1.21 -0.77
CA ASN A 191 22.51 -2.64 -0.46
C ASN A 191 22.30 -3.52 -1.71
N ALA A 192 22.79 -4.75 -1.62
CA ALA A 192 22.39 -5.82 -2.52
C ALA A 192 21.08 -6.44 -2.01
N TYR A 193 20.27 -6.95 -2.93
CA TYR A 193 18.97 -7.55 -2.63
C TYR A 193 18.79 -8.86 -3.41
N THR A 194 18.29 -9.89 -2.73
CA THR A 194 17.89 -11.15 -3.39
C THR A 194 16.44 -11.05 -3.85
N ALA A 195 16.15 -11.53 -5.06
CA ALA A 195 14.79 -11.50 -5.62
C ALA A 195 13.78 -12.28 -4.76
N SER A 196 14.20 -13.40 -4.19
CA SER A 196 13.35 -14.28 -3.36
C SER A 196 12.75 -13.60 -2.14
N ASP A 197 13.48 -12.64 -1.56
CA ASP A 197 13.14 -12.07 -0.26
C ASP A 197 12.80 -10.59 -0.33
N THR A 198 12.88 -9.96 -1.51
CA THR A 198 12.77 -8.50 -1.63
C THR A 198 11.40 -8.05 -2.14
N ARG A 199 10.77 -7.21 -1.33
CA ARG A 199 9.50 -6.53 -1.66
C ARG A 199 9.79 -5.10 -2.08
N VAL A 200 9.08 -4.64 -3.10
CA VAL A 200 9.15 -3.25 -3.57
C VAL A 200 7.75 -2.64 -3.55
N ALA A 201 7.60 -1.49 -2.92
CA ALA A 201 6.30 -0.82 -2.78
C ALA A 201 6.40 0.66 -3.16
N SER A 202 5.38 1.19 -3.84
CA SER A 202 5.22 2.63 -3.96
C SER A 202 4.67 3.22 -2.66
N VAL A 203 5.17 4.40 -2.30
CA VAL A 203 4.91 5.02 -1.00
C VAL A 203 4.01 6.22 -1.17
N LEU A 204 2.88 6.23 -0.45
CA LEU A 204 2.06 7.42 -0.27
C LEU A 204 2.73 8.31 0.79
N GLU A 205 3.26 9.45 0.35
CA GLU A 205 3.89 10.45 1.21
C GLU A 205 2.84 11.44 1.74
N VAL A 206 2.79 11.58 3.06
CA VAL A 206 1.91 12.50 3.77
C VAL A 206 2.76 13.39 4.66
N THR A 207 2.73 14.70 4.40
CA THR A 207 3.59 15.67 5.09
C THR A 207 3.42 15.64 6.60
N SER A 208 2.17 15.51 7.06
CA SER A 208 1.82 15.49 8.48
C SER A 208 0.48 14.81 8.69
N ILE A 209 0.40 13.97 9.72
CA ILE A 209 -0.84 13.40 10.25
C ILE A 209 -1.00 13.93 11.68
N ALA A 210 -1.77 15.01 11.83
CA ALA A 210 -2.03 15.64 13.13
C ALA A 210 -3.18 14.98 13.91
N ASP A 211 -4.16 14.40 13.20
CA ASP A 211 -5.27 13.67 13.80
C ASP A 211 -5.48 12.34 13.09
N ALA A 212 -6.07 12.38 11.89
CA ALA A 212 -6.27 11.19 11.08
C ALA A 212 -6.02 11.44 9.58
N GLN A 213 -5.40 10.47 8.92
CA GLN A 213 -5.25 10.42 7.46
C GLN A 213 -6.23 9.38 6.89
N ALA A 214 -7.10 9.81 5.98
CA ALA A 214 -7.97 8.92 5.24
C ALA A 214 -7.19 8.20 4.13
N VAL A 215 -7.38 6.89 4.04
CA VAL A 215 -6.81 6.03 3.00
C VAL A 215 -7.89 5.11 2.47
N TRP A 216 -8.05 5.09 1.16
CA TRP A 216 -8.87 4.10 0.49
C TRP A 216 -8.03 2.88 0.17
N GLN A 217 -8.57 1.70 0.42
CA GLN A 217 -8.06 0.44 -0.09
C GLN A 217 -9.03 -0.07 -1.16
N ARG A 218 -8.52 -0.47 -2.33
CA ARG A 218 -9.30 -1.14 -3.37
C ARG A 218 -8.76 -2.55 -3.53
N ARG A 219 -9.63 -3.54 -3.33
CA ARG A 219 -9.33 -4.96 -3.57
C ARG A 219 -9.98 -5.40 -4.88
N THR A 220 -9.19 -6.02 -5.74
CA THR A 220 -9.64 -6.59 -7.01
C THR A 220 -9.46 -8.10 -6.97
N VAL A 221 -10.54 -8.83 -7.11
CA VAL A 221 -10.53 -10.29 -7.29
C VAL A 221 -10.86 -10.57 -8.75
N PRO A 222 -9.94 -11.15 -9.55
CA PRO A 222 -10.23 -11.47 -10.94
C PRO A 222 -11.23 -12.62 -11.06
N ALA A 223 -11.91 -12.69 -12.20
CA ALA A 223 -12.79 -13.82 -12.51
C ALA A 223 -12.00 -15.12 -12.60
N GLY A 224 -12.50 -16.17 -11.94
CA GLY A 224 -11.84 -17.47 -11.83
C GLY A 224 -10.79 -17.56 -10.71
N ALA A 225 -10.69 -16.55 -9.83
CA ALA A 225 -9.71 -16.56 -8.74
C ALA A 225 -9.81 -17.80 -7.83
N SER A 226 -8.65 -18.31 -7.45
CA SER A 226 -8.51 -19.44 -6.53
C SER A 226 -9.07 -19.12 -5.16
N SER A 227 -9.56 -20.13 -4.45
CA SER A 227 -9.99 -19.97 -3.06
C SER A 227 -8.79 -20.21 -2.15
N ILE A 228 -8.25 -19.15 -1.56
CA ILE A 228 -7.17 -19.25 -0.58
C ILE A 228 -7.69 -18.78 0.78
N SER A 229 -7.44 -19.59 1.80
CA SER A 229 -7.76 -19.23 3.19
C SER A 229 -6.54 -18.59 3.84
N GLY A 230 -6.74 -17.54 4.63
CA GLY A 230 -5.65 -16.85 5.33
C GLY A 230 -4.85 -15.89 4.46
N ASP A 231 -5.45 -15.42 3.37
CA ASP A 231 -4.94 -14.33 2.56
C ASP A 231 -4.84 -13.05 3.42
N LYS A 232 -3.62 -12.50 3.49
CA LYS A 232 -3.26 -11.40 4.39
C LYS A 232 -2.50 -10.36 3.59
N VAL A 233 -2.92 -9.10 3.73
CA VAL A 233 -2.15 -7.93 3.30
C VAL A 233 -1.77 -7.15 4.54
N ILE A 234 -0.51 -6.72 4.57
CA ILE A 234 0.01 -5.86 5.62
C ILE A 234 0.16 -4.47 5.02
N MET A 235 -0.53 -3.50 5.62
CA MET A 235 -0.32 -2.08 5.36
C MET A 235 0.53 -1.53 6.50
N ALA A 236 1.54 -0.75 6.15
CA ALA A 236 2.48 -0.20 7.10
C ALA A 236 2.52 1.32 7.01
N ILE A 237 2.80 1.94 8.15
CA ILE A 237 2.97 3.39 8.29
C ILE A 237 4.31 3.62 8.98
N SER A 238 5.12 4.52 8.44
CA SER A 238 6.39 4.95 9.03
C SER A 238 6.50 6.47 8.97
N GLY A 239 6.97 7.11 10.03
CA GLY A 239 7.20 8.55 10.06
C GLY A 239 7.96 8.91 11.33
N GLU A 240 8.22 10.20 11.51
CA GLU A 240 8.89 10.71 12.70
C GLU A 240 7.89 11.51 13.55
N SER A 241 8.08 11.52 14.87
CA SER A 241 7.33 12.44 15.73
C SER A 241 7.92 13.84 15.60
N ALA A 242 7.06 14.86 15.42
CA ALA A 242 7.46 16.26 15.55
C ALA A 242 7.92 16.62 16.97
#